data_AF-A0A8T5U279-F1
#
_entry.id   AF-A0A8T5U279-F1
#
_cell.length_a   1.000
_cell.length_b   1.000
_cell.length_c   1.000
_cell.angle_alpha   90.00
_cell.angle_beta   90.00
_cell.angle_gamma   90.00
#
_symmetry.space_group_name_H-M   'P 1'
#
loop_
_entity.id
_entity.type
_entity.pdbx_description
1 polymer ?
#
loop_
_entity_poly.entity_id
_entity_poly.type
_entity_poly.pdbx_seq_one_letter_code
_entity_poly.pdbx_strand_id
1 'polypeptide(L)'
;MQSYTFKKKTIREDKIGSIEQLEKIEQTADWLWIDFEDPSKKDFELLSKILKEDPNIIDCIKKLKPLQECKIHHIYHMISAAIVNSPENFQVQQIFIILKENQLLTVRTLLSSRLFENLIQKLKDGKALRKLYNPSYIVTEILVEIANQNL
;
A
#
# COMPACT_ATOMS: atom_id res chain seq x y z
N MET A 1 -9.42 4.19 4.60
CA MET A 1 -8.59 4.13 3.38
C MET A 1 -8.22 5.53 2.90
N GLN A 2 -6.95 5.72 2.56
CA GLN A 2 -6.41 6.95 1.97
C GLN A 2 -5.87 6.63 0.57
N SER A 3 -5.74 7.64 -0.29
CA SER A 3 -5.07 7.49 -1.59
C SER A 3 -4.16 8.66 -1.86
N TYR A 4 -3.06 8.36 -2.54
CA TYR A 4 -2.05 9.31 -2.99
C TYR A 4 -2.05 9.28 -4.51
N THR A 5 -2.54 10.36 -5.10
CA THR A 5 -2.65 10.56 -6.54
C THR A 5 -1.36 11.18 -7.07
N PHE A 6 -0.72 10.53 -8.04
CA PHE A 6 0.48 11.05 -8.70
C PHE A 6 0.11 11.56 -10.10
N LYS A 7 0.25 12.87 -10.30
CA LYS A 7 -0.02 13.53 -11.59
C LYS A 7 1.02 14.60 -11.87
N LYS A 8 1.70 14.55 -13.03
CA LYS A 8 2.65 15.59 -13.48
C LYS A 8 3.61 16.06 -12.38
N LYS A 9 4.16 15.14 -11.58
CA LYS A 9 5.10 15.40 -10.47
C LYS A 9 4.48 16.14 -9.27
N THR A 10 3.17 16.03 -9.09
CA THR A 10 2.46 16.45 -7.89
C THR A 10 1.87 15.22 -7.20
N ILE A 11 1.91 15.23 -5.87
CA ILE A 11 1.23 14.25 -5.03
C ILE A 11 0.03 14.96 -4.43
N ARG A 12 -1.15 14.36 -4.56
CA ARG A 12 -2.37 14.79 -3.87
C ARG A 12 -2.84 13.66 -2.98
N GLU A 13 -3.40 14.02 -1.83
CA GLU A 13 -3.94 13.07 -0.88
C GLU A 13 -5.46 13.19 -0.92
N ASP A 14 -6.12 12.08 -1.23
CA ASP A 14 -7.56 12.00 -1.41
C ASP A 14 -8.12 10.90 -0.50
N LYS A 15 -9.22 11.17 0.20
CA LYS A 15 -9.97 10.15 0.96
C LYS A 15 -10.94 9.45 0.03
N ILE A 16 -10.83 8.13 -0.06
CA ILE A 16 -11.72 7.31 -0.88
C ILE A 16 -12.68 6.57 0.06
N GLY A 17 -13.98 6.68 -0.22
CA GLY A 17 -15.06 6.00 0.52
C GLY A 17 -15.93 5.10 -0.35
N SER A 18 -15.74 5.09 -1.67
CA SER A 18 -16.49 4.25 -2.62
C SER A 18 -15.69 3.94 -3.89
N ILE A 19 -16.17 2.95 -4.66
CA ILE A 19 -15.57 2.57 -5.95
C ILE A 19 -15.74 3.68 -6.99
N GLU A 20 -16.87 4.40 -6.98
CA GLU A 20 -17.15 5.47 -7.93
C GLU A 20 -16.23 6.68 -7.71
N GLN A 21 -15.81 6.92 -6.46
CA GLN A 21 -14.79 7.92 -6.16
C GLN A 21 -13.41 7.50 -6.67
N LEU A 22 -13.06 6.22 -6.48
CA LEU A 22 -11.82 5.66 -6.99
C LEU A 22 -11.73 5.76 -8.51
N GLU A 23 -12.78 5.34 -9.23
CA GLU A 23 -12.86 5.41 -10.69
C GLU A 23 -12.69 6.84 -11.22
N LYS A 24 -13.24 7.85 -10.52
CA LYS A 24 -13.05 9.26 -10.88
C LYS A 24 -11.61 9.73 -10.70
N ILE A 25 -10.95 9.29 -9.63
CA ILE A 25 -9.54 9.64 -9.37
C ILE A 25 -8.65 9.00 -10.45
N GLU A 26 -8.88 7.71 -10.72
CA GLU A 26 -8.18 6.91 -11.74
C GLU A 26 -8.18 7.59 -13.13
N GLN A 27 -9.31 8.17 -13.55
CA GLN A 27 -9.42 8.88 -14.83
C GLN A 27 -8.50 10.09 -14.96
N THR A 28 -8.00 10.63 -13.85
CA THR A 28 -7.23 11.87 -13.84
C THR A 28 -5.78 11.70 -13.40
N ALA A 29 -5.42 10.55 -12.83
CA ALA A 29 -4.11 10.22 -12.29
C ALA A 29 -3.19 9.62 -13.36
N ASP A 30 -1.88 9.85 -13.27
CA ASP A 30 -0.92 9.07 -14.07
C ASP A 30 -0.81 7.66 -13.46
N TRP A 31 -0.77 7.60 -12.13
CA TRP A 31 -0.87 6.39 -11.33
C TRP A 31 -1.30 6.74 -9.89
N LEU A 32 -1.74 5.75 -9.12
CA LEU A 32 -2.26 5.95 -7.77
C LEU A 32 -1.68 4.96 -6.77
N TRP A 33 -1.50 5.42 -5.54
CA TRP A 33 -1.23 4.58 -4.40
C TRP A 33 -2.42 4.62 -3.44
N ILE A 34 -3.05 3.48 -3.16
CA ILE A 34 -4.15 3.36 -2.21
C ILE A 34 -3.64 2.65 -0.96
N ASP A 35 -3.80 3.31 0.18
CA ASP A 35 -3.39 2.79 1.48
C ASP A 35 -4.60 2.37 2.32
N PHE A 36 -4.66 1.08 2.60
CA PHE A 36 -5.61 0.41 3.46
C PHE A 36 -4.99 0.22 4.84
N GLU A 37 -5.00 1.31 5.61
CA GLU A 37 -4.67 1.29 7.05
C GLU A 37 -5.86 0.79 7.86
N ASP A 38 -5.64 -0.30 8.62
CA ASP A 38 -6.63 -0.96 9.47
C ASP A 38 -8.00 -1.11 8.79
N PRO A 39 -8.03 -1.80 7.64
CA PRO A 39 -9.19 -1.85 6.76
C PRO A 39 -10.43 -2.37 7.48
N SER A 40 -11.53 -1.63 7.33
CA SER A 40 -12.85 -2.06 7.73
C SER A 40 -13.40 -3.17 6.82
N LYS A 41 -14.52 -3.79 7.20
CA LYS A 41 -15.23 -4.74 6.33
C LYS A 41 -15.52 -4.15 4.94
N LYS A 42 -15.94 -2.89 4.87
CA LYS A 42 -16.24 -2.17 3.62
C LYS A 42 -14.97 -1.96 2.78
N ASP A 43 -13.85 -1.67 3.42
CA ASP A 43 -12.57 -1.54 2.72
C ASP A 43 -12.12 -2.87 2.10
N PHE A 44 -12.33 -4.00 2.80
CA PHE A 44 -12.06 -5.32 2.24
C PHE A 44 -12.99 -5.70 1.08
N GLU A 45 -14.25 -5.26 1.10
CA GLU A 45 -15.16 -5.43 -0.05
C GLU A 45 -14.64 -4.65 -1.27
N LEU A 46 -14.11 -3.45 -1.06
CA LEU A 46 -13.48 -2.67 -2.12
C LEU A 46 -12.20 -3.33 -2.64
N LEU A 47 -11.31 -3.76 -1.73
CA LEU A 47 -10.08 -4.46 -2.08
C LEU A 47 -10.37 -5.71 -2.92
N SER A 48 -11.38 -6.50 -2.54
CA SER A 48 -11.83 -7.68 -3.28
C SER A 48 -12.29 -7.31 -4.70
N LYS A 49 -13.03 -6.22 -4.86
CA LYS A 49 -13.45 -5.71 -6.19
C LYS A 49 -12.26 -5.26 -7.04
N ILE A 50 -11.30 -4.55 -6.45
CA ILE A 50 -10.10 -4.05 -7.15
C ILE A 50 -9.26 -5.21 -7.66
N LEU A 51 -9.02 -6.20 -6.80
CA LEU A 51 -8.16 -7.33 -7.10
C LEU A 51 -8.85 -8.41 -7.95
N LYS A 52 -10.20 -8.44 -7.98
CA LYS A 52 -11.01 -9.49 -8.63
C LYS A 52 -10.59 -10.90 -8.18
N GLU A 53 -10.32 -11.05 -6.89
CA GLU A 53 -9.52 -12.15 -6.36
C GLU A 53 -10.29 -13.35 -5.80
N ASP A 54 -9.55 -14.46 -5.72
CA ASP A 54 -9.95 -15.65 -4.96
C ASP A 54 -10.20 -15.26 -3.49
N PRO A 55 -11.36 -15.63 -2.90
CA PRO A 55 -11.64 -15.46 -1.48
C PRO A 55 -10.48 -15.87 -0.54
N ASN A 56 -9.65 -16.83 -0.93
CA ASN A 56 -8.48 -17.27 -0.16
C ASN A 56 -7.41 -16.19 -0.01
N ILE A 57 -7.12 -15.40 -1.05
CA ILE A 57 -6.12 -14.31 -0.97
C ILE A 57 -6.65 -13.20 -0.07
N ILE A 58 -7.93 -12.84 -0.23
CA ILE A 58 -8.58 -11.85 0.64
C ILE A 58 -8.61 -12.34 2.09
N ASP A 59 -8.85 -13.63 2.34
CA ASP A 59 -8.79 -14.22 3.68
C ASP A 59 -7.37 -14.19 4.28
N CYS A 60 -6.34 -14.47 3.48
CA CYS A 60 -4.94 -14.32 3.89
C CYS A 60 -4.62 -12.88 4.34
N ILE A 61 -5.03 -11.89 3.55
CA ILE A 61 -4.81 -10.47 3.85
C ILE A 61 -5.60 -10.08 5.12
N LYS A 62 -6.87 -10.47 5.22
CA LYS A 62 -7.72 -10.19 6.40
C LYS A 62 -7.13 -10.74 7.69
N LYS A 63 -6.55 -11.94 7.63
CA LYS A 63 -5.92 -12.60 8.78
C LYS A 63 -4.48 -12.16 9.01
N LEU A 64 -3.98 -11.23 8.20
CA LEU A 64 -2.58 -10.78 8.20
C LEU A 64 -1.59 -11.95 8.18
N LYS A 65 -1.94 -13.03 7.46
CA LYS A 65 -1.12 -14.23 7.39
C LYS A 65 0.06 -13.97 6.45
N PRO A 66 1.30 -14.28 6.86
CA PRO A 66 2.45 -14.14 5.99
C PRO A 66 2.27 -14.98 4.73
N LEU A 67 2.53 -14.38 3.58
CA LEU A 67 2.76 -15.15 2.35
C LEU A 67 4.23 -15.49 2.30
N GLN A 68 4.54 -16.78 2.11
CA GLN A 68 5.92 -17.26 2.12
C GLN A 68 6.75 -16.72 0.94
N GLU A 69 6.10 -16.26 -0.12
CA GLU A 69 6.75 -15.82 -1.36
C GLU A 69 6.01 -14.64 -1.99
N CYS A 70 6.74 -13.89 -2.83
CA CYS A 70 6.12 -12.93 -3.75
C CYS A 70 5.16 -13.69 -4.67
N LYS A 71 3.87 -13.34 -4.63
CA LYS A 71 2.87 -13.94 -5.51
C LYS A 71 2.74 -13.12 -6.78
N ILE A 72 3.10 -13.74 -7.89
CA ILE A 72 2.86 -13.20 -9.23
C ILE A 72 1.54 -13.76 -9.73
N HIS A 73 0.56 -12.89 -9.91
CA HIS A 73 -0.71 -13.22 -10.53
C HIS A 73 -0.79 -12.58 -11.91
N HIS A 74 -1.70 -13.05 -12.76
CA HIS A 74 -1.81 -12.58 -14.14
C HIS A 74 -2.19 -11.08 -14.26
N ILE A 75 -2.64 -10.46 -13.16
CA ILE A 75 -3.08 -9.05 -13.10
C ILE A 75 -2.34 -8.20 -12.06
N TYR A 76 -1.53 -8.78 -11.17
CA TYR A 76 -0.75 -8.02 -10.19
C TYR A 76 0.41 -8.82 -9.60
N HIS A 77 1.31 -8.11 -8.93
CA HIS A 77 2.37 -8.68 -8.09
C HIS A 77 2.09 -8.36 -6.62
N MET A 78 2.26 -9.33 -5.72
CA MET A 78 2.00 -9.15 -4.29
C MET A 78 3.21 -9.55 -3.47
N ILE A 79 3.62 -8.67 -2.56
CA ILE A 79 4.69 -8.86 -1.59
C ILE A 79 4.08 -8.80 -0.19
N SER A 80 4.45 -9.76 0.65
CA SER A 80 4.16 -9.74 2.09
C SER A 80 5.46 -9.41 2.81
N ALA A 81 5.49 -8.31 3.55
CA ALA A 81 6.67 -7.86 4.29
C ALA A 81 6.35 -7.80 5.78
N ALA A 82 7.27 -8.32 6.60
CA ALA A 82 7.12 -8.35 8.04
C ALA A 82 7.73 -7.10 8.69
N ILE A 83 6.99 -6.49 9.61
CA ILE A 83 7.50 -5.51 10.58
C ILE A 83 7.54 -6.16 11.95
N VAL A 84 8.63 -5.96 12.67
CA VAL A 84 8.78 -6.35 14.07
C VAL A 84 8.69 -5.10 14.93
N ASN A 85 7.73 -5.08 15.87
CA ASN A 85 7.67 -4.02 16.88
C ASN A 85 8.72 -4.25 17.97
N SER A 86 9.08 -3.17 18.67
CA SER A 86 10.12 -3.05 19.72
C SER A 86 10.45 -4.35 20.48
N PRO A 87 11.73 -4.62 20.81
CA PRO A 87 12.17 -5.83 21.49
C PRO A 87 11.45 -6.15 22.82
N GLU A 88 10.79 -5.18 23.44
CA GLU A 88 9.99 -5.39 24.65
C GLU A 88 8.65 -6.10 24.40
N ASN A 89 8.12 -6.01 23.17
CA ASN A 89 6.87 -6.64 22.75
C ASN A 89 7.00 -7.13 21.31
N PHE A 90 7.65 -8.29 21.13
CA PHE A 90 7.81 -8.98 19.85
C PHE A 90 6.45 -9.29 19.22
N GLN A 91 5.96 -8.36 18.41
CA GLN A 91 4.80 -8.53 17.58
C GLN A 91 5.23 -8.41 16.12
N VAL A 92 5.07 -9.51 15.39
CA VAL A 92 5.30 -9.54 13.94
C VAL A 92 4.00 -9.16 13.25
N GLN A 93 4.09 -8.18 12.36
CA GLN A 93 2.97 -7.71 11.57
C GLN A 93 3.26 -7.83 10.09
N GLN A 94 2.23 -8.06 9.30
CA GLN A 94 2.34 -8.10 7.85
C GLN A 94 1.87 -6.79 7.24
N ILE A 95 2.67 -6.29 6.31
CA ILE A 95 2.26 -5.32 5.30
C ILE A 95 2.16 -6.07 3.98
N PHE A 96 1.01 -5.97 3.34
CA PHE A 96 0.84 -6.42 1.96
C PHE A 96 1.07 -5.24 1.03
N ILE A 97 1.92 -5.42 0.05
CA ILE A 97 2.23 -4.46 -1.00
C ILE A 97 1.82 -5.10 -2.32
N ILE A 98 0.88 -4.49 -3.03
CA ILE A 98 0.27 -5.08 -4.23
C ILE A 98 0.42 -4.09 -5.38
N LEU A 99 1.11 -4.51 -6.43
CA LEU A 99 1.32 -3.74 -7.64
C LEU A 99 0.42 -4.26 -8.76
N LYS A 100 -0.61 -3.49 -9.12
CA LYS A 100 -1.60 -3.80 -10.15
C LYS A 100 -1.66 -2.68 -11.18
N GLU A 101 -1.11 -2.90 -12.37
CA GLU A 101 -1.10 -1.89 -13.44
C GLU A 101 -0.54 -0.53 -12.95
N ASN A 102 -1.33 0.53 -13.01
CA ASN A 102 -1.00 1.88 -12.53
C ASN A 102 -1.41 2.11 -11.07
N GLN A 103 -1.59 1.04 -10.29
CA GLN A 103 -2.03 1.07 -8.91
C GLN A 103 -1.02 0.37 -8.00
N LEU A 104 -0.65 1.07 -6.94
CA LEU A 104 -0.01 0.49 -5.78
C LEU A 104 -1.06 0.39 -4.68
N LEU A 105 -1.22 -0.78 -4.06
CA LEU A 105 -2.09 -0.97 -2.92
C LEU A 105 -1.23 -1.39 -1.73
N THR A 106 -1.45 -0.80 -0.58
CA THR A 106 -0.85 -1.24 0.69
C THR A 106 -1.94 -1.65 1.65
N VAL A 107 -1.79 -2.78 2.31
CA VAL A 107 -2.71 -3.23 3.38
C VAL A 107 -1.90 -3.48 4.63
N ARG A 108 -2.25 -2.78 5.71
CA ARG A 108 -1.43 -2.70 6.92
C ARG A 108 -2.27 -2.39 8.16
N THR A 109 -1.66 -2.47 9.34
CA THR A 109 -2.28 -2.09 10.62
C THR A 109 -1.84 -0.70 11.08
N LEU A 110 -2.55 -0.13 12.06
CA LEU A 110 -2.19 1.14 12.72
C LEU A 110 -0.80 1.14 13.37
N LEU A 111 -0.25 -0.02 13.71
CA LEU A 111 1.07 -0.08 14.34
C LEU A 111 2.22 0.27 13.36
N SER A 112 1.93 0.28 12.06
CA SER A 112 2.85 0.74 11.00
C SER A 112 2.67 2.20 10.59
N SER A 113 1.74 2.96 11.20
CA SER A 113 1.38 4.32 10.74
C SER A 113 2.59 5.26 10.67
N ARG A 114 3.46 5.23 11.69
CA ARG A 114 4.65 6.10 11.74
C ARG A 114 5.58 5.89 10.54
N LEU A 115 5.76 4.64 10.11
CA LEU A 115 6.57 4.31 8.94
C LEU A 115 6.03 4.98 7.68
N PHE A 116 4.73 4.86 7.46
CA PHE A 116 4.07 5.43 6.30
C PHE A 116 3.99 6.95 6.35
N GLU A 117 3.74 7.54 7.53
CA GLU A 117 3.78 8.99 7.73
C GLU A 117 5.14 9.58 7.37
N ASN A 118 6.23 8.95 7.83
CA ASN A 118 7.60 9.35 7.48
C ASN A 118 7.85 9.26 5.97
N LEU A 119 7.44 8.14 5.35
CA LEU A 119 7.57 7.94 3.92
C LEU A 119 6.81 9.01 3.13
N ILE A 120 5.55 9.27 3.47
CA ILE A 120 4.71 10.27 2.81
C ILE A 120 5.32 11.66 2.95
N GLN A 121 5.83 11.99 4.14
CA GLN A 121 6.49 13.27 4.39
C GLN A 121 7.76 13.41 3.54
N LYS A 122 8.61 12.38 3.51
CA LYS A 122 9.79 12.30 2.63
C LYS A 122 9.43 12.50 1.17
N LEU A 123 8.35 11.89 0.69
CA LEU A 123 7.88 12.03 -0.69
C LEU A 123 7.38 13.45 -1.00
N LYS A 124 6.66 14.08 -0.06
CA LYS A 124 6.18 15.47 -0.16
C LYS A 124 7.35 16.45 -0.24
N ASP A 125 8.37 16.25 0.59
CA ASP A 125 9.57 17.10 0.70
C ASP A 125 10.58 16.89 -0.45
N GLY A 126 10.67 15.67 -0.98
CA GLY A 126 11.58 15.26 -2.05
C GLY A 126 11.29 15.83 -3.45
N LYS A 127 11.13 17.15 -3.58
CA LYS A 127 10.78 17.84 -4.85
C LYS A 127 11.69 17.46 -6.02
N ALA A 128 12.98 17.26 -5.78
CA ALA A 128 13.97 16.89 -6.81
C ALA A 128 13.75 15.47 -7.36
N LEU A 129 13.24 14.55 -6.55
CA LEU A 129 13.07 13.13 -6.88
C LEU A 129 11.72 12.82 -7.51
N ARG A 130 10.78 13.77 -7.57
CA ARG A 130 9.41 13.54 -8.08
C ARG A 130 9.34 13.04 -9.52
N LYS A 131 10.39 13.23 -10.32
CA LYS A 131 10.49 12.65 -11.68
C LYS A 131 10.68 11.14 -11.67
N LEU A 132 11.18 10.58 -10.57
CA LEU A 132 11.46 9.17 -10.38
C LEU A 132 10.29 8.43 -9.74
N TYR A 133 9.27 9.14 -9.25
CA TYR A 133 8.12 8.55 -8.58
C TYR A 133 7.28 7.75 -9.56
N ASN A 134 7.48 6.45 -9.50
CA ASN A 134 6.67 5.42 -10.12
C ASN A 134 6.34 4.37 -9.03
N PRO A 135 5.40 3.45 -9.28
CA PRO A 135 5.02 2.46 -8.28
C PRO A 135 6.22 1.68 -7.72
N SER A 136 7.15 1.26 -8.58
CA SER A 136 8.34 0.48 -8.16
C SER A 136 9.25 1.27 -7.22
N TYR A 137 9.47 2.56 -7.48
CA TYR A 137 10.24 3.44 -6.58
C TYR A 137 9.58 3.49 -5.20
N ILE A 138 8.25 3.67 -5.14
CA ILE A 138 7.55 3.71 -3.85
C ILE A 138 7.58 2.36 -3.14
N VAL A 139 7.47 1.25 -3.85
CA VAL A 139 7.67 -0.10 -3.26
C VAL A 139 9.07 -0.21 -2.64
N THR A 140 10.12 0.22 -3.35
CA THR A 140 11.48 0.21 -2.82
C THR A 140 11.59 1.05 -1.54
N GLU A 141 11.03 2.25 -1.54
CA GLU A 141 11.05 3.12 -0.36
C GLU A 141 10.29 2.49 0.82
N ILE A 142 9.14 1.86 0.60
CA ILE A 142 8.41 1.12 1.65
C ILE A 142 9.30 0.01 2.22
N LEU A 143 9.94 -0.79 1.37
CA LEU A 143 10.80 -1.89 1.81
C LEU A 143 12.03 -1.40 2.59
N VAL A 144 12.61 -0.26 2.19
CA VAL A 144 13.72 0.37 2.91
C VAL A 144 13.27 0.80 4.31
N GLU A 145 12.11 1.46 4.43
CA GLU A 145 11.62 1.87 5.74
C GLU A 145 11.27 0.66 6.63
N ILE A 146 10.74 -0.42 6.05
CA ILE A 146 10.49 -1.68 6.77
C ILE A 146 11.80 -2.28 7.28
N ALA A 147 12.83 -2.33 6.42
CA ALA A 147 14.15 -2.82 6.80
C ALA A 147 14.75 -1.98 7.93
N ASN A 148 14.67 -0.64 7.83
CA ASN A 148 15.16 0.27 8.86
C ASN A 148 14.44 0.10 10.20
N GLN A 149 13.14 -0.19 10.19
CA GLN A 149 12.38 -0.43 11.42
C GLN A 149 12.75 -1.76 12.10
N ASN A 150 13.20 -2.74 11.33
CA ASN A 150 13.57 -4.06 11.85
C ASN A 150 15.04 -4.16 12.31
N LEU A 151 15.87 -3.16 12.01
CA LEU A 151 17.29 -3.07 12.41
C LEU A 151 17.45 -2.30 13.72
#